data_AF-A0A9W9SJP8-F1
#
_entry.id   AF-A0A9W9SJP8-F1
#
_cell.length_a   1.000
_cell.length_b   1.000
_cell.length_c   1.000
_cell.angle_alpha   90.00
_cell.angle_beta   90.00
_cell.angle_gamma   90.00
#
_symmetry.space_group_name_H-M   'P 1'
#
loop_
_entity.id
_entity.type
_entity.pdbx_description
1 polymer ?
#
loop_
_entity_poly.entity_id
_entity_poly.type
_entity_poly.pdbx_seq_one_letter_code
_entity_poly.pdbx_strand_id
1 'polypeptide(L)'
;MGIPMDDNIHAPTVASGPTSGATPRNYSKLTMPDLMQEKERIEAELSALSSVLSSHGVNMNTSLTTFDGFPRDDIDIAQVRTTRVRIIHLRNDHKDVMKYLEKGLHAHFAQLQNAQATATTNGTTVPSVASMADSSIADASALGAPFARVNSVEPRSPAEQAGLKAGDTIRGFGGVHWLNHERLSKVAETVQQNEGRPVMVKVTRKNEGAPGSTELDLQLTPRRNWGGRGLLGCHLVPL
;
A
#
# COMPACT_ATOMS: atom_id res chain seq x y z
N MET A 1 16.72 78.31 15.32
CA MET A 1 17.48 77.48 14.36
C MET A 1 17.85 76.18 15.06
N GLY A 2 16.92 75.23 15.12
CA GLY A 2 17.16 73.92 15.72
C GLY A 2 17.51 72.93 14.62
N ILE A 3 18.67 72.28 14.73
CA ILE A 3 19.08 71.20 13.83
C ILE A 3 18.27 69.95 14.26
N PRO A 4 17.47 69.33 13.37
CA PRO A 4 16.79 68.09 13.73
C PRO A 4 17.83 66.97 13.90
N MET A 5 17.74 66.23 15.00
CA MET A 5 18.57 65.04 15.25
C MET A 5 17.97 63.87 14.48
N ASP A 6 18.79 63.19 13.68
CA ASP A 6 18.38 61.98 12.96
C ASP A 6 18.21 60.80 13.93
N ASP A 7 16.97 60.35 14.09
CA ASP A 7 16.50 59.24 14.95
C ASP A 7 16.87 57.84 14.41
N ASN A 8 18.07 57.63 13.86
CA ASN A 8 18.41 56.36 13.21
C ASN A 8 19.69 55.70 13.73
N ILE A 9 19.74 55.43 15.05
CA ILE A 9 20.88 54.75 15.71
C ILE A 9 20.54 53.29 16.13
N HIS A 10 19.34 52.78 15.80
CA HIS A 10 18.89 51.46 16.30
C HIS A 10 18.45 50.43 15.26
N ALA A 11 18.71 50.65 13.96
CA ALA A 11 18.46 49.62 12.96
C ALA A 11 19.72 48.75 12.75
N PRO A 12 19.78 47.49 13.25
CA PRO A 12 20.86 46.58 12.88
C PRO A 12 20.80 46.34 11.37
N THR A 13 21.73 46.98 10.64
CA THR A 13 21.85 46.88 9.17
C THR A 13 22.61 45.60 8.81
N VAL A 14 22.09 44.46 9.24
CA VAL A 14 22.60 43.17 8.77
C VAL A 14 21.84 42.85 7.49
N ALA A 15 22.51 42.99 6.35
CA ALA A 15 21.94 42.57 5.07
C ALA A 15 21.62 41.07 5.16
N SER A 16 20.34 40.72 5.05
CA SER A 16 19.91 39.33 4.91
C SER A 16 20.66 38.72 3.73
N GLY A 17 21.60 37.80 4.02
CA GLY A 17 22.28 37.02 2.99
C GLY A 17 21.28 36.22 2.16
N PRO A 18 21.66 35.70 0.98
CA PRO A 18 20.79 34.87 0.17
C PRO A 18 20.27 33.73 1.03
N THR A 19 18.96 33.74 1.30
CA THR A 19 18.31 32.62 1.98
C THR A 19 18.61 31.39 1.14
N SER A 20 19.36 30.44 1.70
CA SER A 20 19.57 29.12 1.09
C SER A 20 18.28 28.30 1.27
N GLY A 21 17.15 28.88 0.88
CA GLY A 21 15.90 28.18 0.75
C GLY A 21 16.03 27.30 -0.49
N ALA A 22 16.05 25.99 -0.28
CA ALA A 22 15.97 25.04 -1.38
C ALA A 22 14.77 25.40 -2.26
N THR A 23 14.99 25.60 -3.55
CA THR A 23 13.93 25.91 -4.50
C THR A 23 12.87 24.81 -4.42
N PRO A 24 11.57 25.15 -4.27
CA PRO A 24 10.53 24.14 -4.20
C PRO A 24 10.58 23.26 -5.44
N ARG A 25 10.75 21.95 -5.23
CA ARG A 25 10.84 20.98 -6.32
C ARG A 25 9.47 20.86 -6.98
N ASN A 26 9.44 21.05 -8.30
CA ASN A 26 8.20 20.95 -9.07
C ASN A 26 7.96 19.50 -9.49
N TYR A 27 7.23 18.74 -8.67
CA TYR A 27 6.93 17.33 -8.91
C TYR A 27 6.00 17.07 -10.11
N SER A 28 5.33 18.11 -10.62
CA SER A 28 4.40 18.02 -11.76
C SER A 28 5.06 17.70 -13.11
N LYS A 29 6.37 17.90 -13.25
CA LYS A 29 7.12 17.67 -14.49
C LYS A 29 7.86 16.34 -14.51
N LEU A 30 7.83 15.62 -13.40
CA LEU A 30 8.64 14.42 -13.19
C LEU A 30 7.91 13.16 -13.70
N THR A 31 8.65 12.18 -14.21
CA THR A 31 8.05 10.93 -14.70
C THR A 31 7.66 10.02 -13.54
N MET A 32 6.80 9.02 -13.79
CA MET A 32 6.36 8.08 -12.76
C MET A 32 7.50 7.33 -12.05
N PRO A 33 8.51 6.75 -12.74
CA PRO A 33 9.63 6.12 -12.07
C PRO A 33 10.46 7.11 -11.25
N ASP A 34 10.63 8.33 -11.75
CA ASP A 34 11.36 9.38 -11.01
C ASP A 34 10.62 9.79 -9.73
N LEU A 35 9.28 9.86 -9.75
CA LEU A 35 8.47 10.12 -8.56
C LEU A 35 8.61 9.01 -7.52
N MET A 36 8.68 7.75 -7.96
CA MET A 36 8.94 6.61 -7.06
C MET A 36 10.33 6.68 -6.43
N GLN A 37 11.35 7.04 -7.21
CA GLN A 37 12.71 7.22 -6.72
C GLN A 37 12.79 8.38 -5.72
N GLU A 38 12.11 9.50 -6.00
CA GLU A 38 12.09 10.64 -5.09
C GLU A 38 11.35 10.31 -3.78
N LYS A 39 10.27 9.53 -3.86
CA LYS A 39 9.58 8.97 -2.67
C LYS A 39 10.57 8.18 -1.81
N GLU A 40 11.31 7.23 -2.40
CA GLU A 40 12.29 6.42 -1.68
C GLU A 40 13.41 7.28 -1.06
N ARG A 41 13.90 8.29 -1.80
CA ARG A 41 14.90 9.25 -1.30
C ARG A 41 14.39 9.99 -0.06
N ILE A 42 13.15 10.48 -0.11
CA ILE A 42 12.53 11.20 1.02
C ILE A 42 12.34 10.27 2.22
N GLU A 43 11.89 9.04 2.01
CA GLU A 43 11.70 8.05 3.08
C GLU A 43 13.02 7.66 3.76
N ALA A 44 14.09 7.46 2.97
CA ALA A 44 15.43 7.23 3.50
C ALA A 44 15.93 8.42 4.33
N GLU A 45 15.75 9.66 3.84
CA GLU A 45 16.15 10.87 4.57
C GLU A 45 15.34 11.04 5.88
N LEU A 46 14.03 10.76 5.84
CA LEU A 46 13.17 10.79 7.03
C LEU A 46 13.60 9.75 8.06
N SER A 47 13.92 8.53 7.63
CA SER A 47 14.41 7.46 8.51
C SER A 47 15.73 7.85 9.18
N ALA A 48 16.67 8.41 8.42
CA ALA A 48 17.95 8.90 8.96
C ALA A 48 17.74 10.01 10.01
N LEU A 49 16.92 11.02 9.71
CA LEU A 49 16.63 12.12 10.66
C LEU A 49 15.85 11.62 11.89
N SER A 50 14.98 10.62 11.72
CA SER A 50 14.29 9.99 12.85
C SER A 50 15.25 9.23 13.76
N SER A 51 16.26 8.56 13.19
CA SER A 51 17.32 7.93 13.97
C SER A 51 18.12 8.95 14.78
N VAL A 52 18.40 10.12 14.19
CA VAL A 52 19.08 11.23 14.88
C VAL A 52 18.26 11.76 16.06
N LEU A 53 16.94 11.88 15.94
CA LEU A 53 16.11 12.26 17.09
C LEU A 53 16.10 11.17 18.16
N SER A 54 16.06 9.90 17.73
CA SER A 54 16.05 8.75 18.63
C SER A 54 17.35 8.62 19.44
N SER A 55 18.51 8.97 18.85
CA SER A 55 19.79 8.98 19.59
C SER A 55 19.83 10.04 20.70
N HIS A 56 19.07 11.12 20.56
CA HIS A 56 18.89 12.15 21.59
C HIS A 56 17.76 11.82 22.58
N GLY A 57 17.09 10.66 22.45
CA GLY A 57 15.98 10.27 23.33
C GLY A 57 14.72 11.13 23.16
N VAL A 58 14.59 11.86 22.06
CA VAL A 58 13.46 12.75 21.78
C VAL A 58 12.72 12.32 20.52
N ASN A 59 11.44 12.68 20.44
CA ASN A 59 10.63 12.51 19.23
C ASN A 59 10.26 13.88 18.63
N MET A 60 9.33 13.93 17.67
CA MET A 60 8.87 15.19 17.06
C MET A 60 8.12 16.12 18.01
N ASN A 61 7.52 15.58 19.08
CA ASN A 61 6.59 16.28 19.97
C ASN A 61 7.15 16.47 21.39
N THR A 62 8.30 15.89 21.73
CA THR A 62 8.91 16.01 23.06
C THR A 62 9.20 17.48 23.41
N SER A 63 8.89 17.89 24.64
CA SER A 63 9.25 19.22 25.16
C SER A 63 10.77 19.43 25.12
N LEU A 64 11.19 20.62 24.69
CA LEU A 64 12.59 21.07 24.68
C LEU A 64 12.95 21.91 25.91
N THR A 65 11.98 22.11 26.80
CA THR A 65 12.12 22.86 28.04
C THR A 65 11.82 21.99 29.24
N THR A 66 12.49 22.29 30.35
CA THR A 66 12.22 21.76 31.68
C THR A 66 10.88 22.32 32.21
N PHE A 67 10.38 21.77 33.32
CA PHE A 67 9.13 22.21 33.98
C PHE A 67 9.13 23.71 34.30
N ASP A 68 10.28 24.28 34.64
CA ASP A 68 10.43 25.70 34.98
C ASP A 68 10.49 26.63 33.74
N GLY A 69 10.37 26.07 32.53
CA GLY A 69 10.38 26.84 31.26
C GLY A 69 11.77 27.14 30.69
N PHE A 70 12.83 26.66 31.31
CA PHE A 70 14.21 26.82 30.81
C PHE A 70 14.58 25.75 29.77
N PRO A 71 15.50 26.04 28.84
CA PRO A 71 16.01 25.06 27.88
C PRO A 71 16.65 23.88 28.62
N ARG A 72 16.38 22.66 28.15
CA ARG A 72 16.98 21.45 28.70
C ARG A 72 18.48 21.39 28.41
N ASP A 73 19.26 20.95 29.40
CA ASP A 73 20.72 20.86 29.36
C ASP A 73 21.23 19.50 28.88
N ASP A 74 20.39 18.47 28.94
CA ASP A 74 20.71 17.10 28.53
C ASP A 74 20.68 16.85 27.01
N ILE A 75 20.20 17.80 26.20
CA ILE A 75 19.97 17.63 24.76
C ILE A 75 20.46 18.85 23.97
N ASP A 76 21.00 18.62 22.76
CA ASP A 76 21.26 19.70 21.81
C ASP A 76 19.96 20.20 21.15
N ILE A 77 19.39 21.25 21.74
CA ILE A 77 18.14 21.88 21.30
C ILE A 77 18.26 22.45 19.87
N ALA A 78 19.42 22.98 19.50
CA ALA A 78 19.62 23.60 18.19
C ALA A 78 19.57 22.53 17.10
N GLN A 79 20.27 21.41 17.31
CA GLN A 79 20.22 20.27 16.42
C GLN A 79 18.80 19.70 16.33
N VAL A 80 18.16 19.41 17.48
CA VAL A 80 16.81 18.83 17.50
C VAL A 80 15.79 19.72 16.79
N ARG A 81 15.84 21.04 17.02
CA ARG A 81 14.93 21.99 16.34
C ARG A 81 15.14 21.96 14.82
N THR A 82 16.39 21.94 14.37
CA THR A 82 16.73 21.91 12.95
C THR A 82 16.31 20.60 12.29
N THR A 83 16.58 19.47 12.94
CA THR A 83 16.17 18.13 12.51
C THR A 83 14.64 18.04 12.42
N ARG A 84 13.89 18.54 13.41
CA ARG A 84 12.43 18.56 13.39
C ARG A 84 11.88 19.40 12.24
N VAL A 85 12.41 20.61 12.02
CA VAL A 85 12.01 21.47 10.90
C VAL A 85 12.22 20.75 9.56
N ARG A 86 13.36 20.06 9.40
CA ARG A 86 13.65 19.30 8.18
C ARG A 86 12.70 18.12 7.98
N ILE A 87 12.38 17.37 9.03
CA ILE A 87 11.38 16.29 8.98
C ILE A 87 10.01 16.84 8.56
N ILE A 88 9.60 18.01 9.05
CA ILE A 88 8.32 18.63 8.68
C ILE A 88 8.28 18.94 7.19
N HIS A 89 9.33 19.56 6.64
CA HIS A 89 9.41 19.83 5.21
C HIS A 89 9.37 18.55 4.38
N LEU A 90 10.17 17.55 4.73
CA LEU A 90 10.19 16.26 4.02
C LEU A 90 8.85 15.52 4.08
N ARG A 91 8.11 15.61 5.19
CA ARG A 91 6.75 15.04 5.30
C ARG A 91 5.76 15.72 4.37
N ASN A 92 5.85 17.05 4.24
CA ASN A 92 5.01 17.79 3.30
C ASN A 92 5.39 17.44 1.85
N ASP A 93 6.68 17.36 1.54
CA ASP A 93 7.18 16.93 0.23
C ASP A 93 6.72 15.51 -0.12
N HIS A 94 6.82 14.57 0.82
CA HIS A 94 6.33 13.20 0.64
C HIS A 94 4.84 13.15 0.32
N LYS A 95 4.04 13.94 1.03
CA LYS A 95 2.60 14.07 0.77
C LYS A 95 2.33 14.58 -0.65
N ASP A 96 3.10 15.57 -1.10
CA ASP A 96 2.97 16.10 -2.45
C ASP A 96 3.38 15.06 -3.51
N VAL A 97 4.51 14.37 -3.34
CA VAL A 97 4.96 13.29 -4.23
C VAL A 97 3.91 12.19 -4.33
N MET A 98 3.35 11.75 -3.21
CA MET A 98 2.29 10.73 -3.17
C MET A 98 1.04 11.18 -3.92
N LYS A 99 0.65 12.44 -3.82
CA LYS A 99 -0.48 13.01 -4.57
C LYS A 99 -0.27 12.98 -6.08
N TYR A 100 0.94 13.27 -6.56
CA TYR A 100 1.25 13.18 -7.99
C TYR A 100 1.32 11.73 -8.48
N LEU A 101 1.84 10.83 -7.65
CA LEU A 101 1.90 9.40 -7.95
C LEU A 101 0.48 8.81 -8.05
N GLU A 102 -0.40 9.14 -7.11
CA GLU A 102 -1.82 8.77 -7.16
C GLU A 102 -2.51 9.26 -8.45
N LYS A 103 -2.27 10.52 -8.84
CA LYS A 103 -2.82 11.07 -10.09
C LYS A 103 -2.30 10.31 -11.33
N GLY A 104 -1.01 10.01 -11.38
CA GLY A 104 -0.41 9.25 -12.47
C GLY A 104 -0.98 7.83 -12.58
N LEU A 105 -1.21 7.19 -11.43
CA LEU A 105 -1.72 5.83 -11.35
C LEU A 105 -3.17 5.76 -11.85
N HIS A 106 -4.02 6.69 -11.39
CA HIS A 106 -5.41 6.80 -11.87
C HIS A 106 -5.47 7.09 -13.37
N ALA A 107 -4.60 7.96 -13.90
CA ALA A 107 -4.56 8.24 -15.33
C ALA A 107 -4.22 7.00 -16.16
N HIS A 108 -3.26 6.19 -15.70
CA HIS A 108 -2.87 4.94 -16.36
C HIS A 108 -4.03 3.91 -16.37
N PHE A 109 -4.72 3.73 -15.24
CA PHE A 109 -5.88 2.82 -15.17
C PHE A 109 -7.07 3.31 -16.01
N ALA A 110 -7.34 4.62 -16.03
CA ALA A 110 -8.37 5.21 -16.87
C ALA A 110 -8.06 5.00 -18.38
N GLN A 111 -6.78 5.10 -18.77
CA GLN A 111 -6.35 4.84 -20.15
C GLN A 111 -6.55 3.36 -20.55
N LEU A 112 -6.23 2.42 -19.65
CA LEU A 112 -6.47 0.99 -19.87
C LEU A 112 -7.97 0.67 -20.02
N GLN A 113 -8.82 1.28 -19.17
CA GLN A 113 -10.27 1.10 -19.24
C GLN A 113 -10.86 1.67 -20.53
N ASN A 114 -10.42 2.86 -20.98
CA ASN A 114 -10.83 3.43 -22.26
C ASN A 114 -10.34 2.60 -23.46
N ALA A 115 -9.14 2.04 -23.39
CA ALA A 115 -8.61 1.16 -24.44
C ALA A 115 -9.46 -0.13 -24.58
N GLN A 116 -9.89 -0.72 -23.47
CA GLN A 116 -10.83 -1.86 -23.48
C GLN A 116 -12.23 -1.48 -23.99
N ALA A 117 -12.73 -0.30 -23.62
CA ALA A 117 -14.03 0.18 -24.11
C ALA A 117 -14.04 0.41 -25.63
N THR A 118 -12.92 0.85 -26.21
CA THR A 118 -12.80 1.11 -27.66
C THR A 118 -12.74 -0.19 -28.48
N ALA A 119 -12.30 -1.31 -27.89
CA ALA A 119 -12.32 -2.63 -28.52
C ALA A 119 -13.70 -3.31 -28.53
N THR A 120 -14.72 -2.71 -27.89
CA THR A 120 -16.07 -3.30 -27.73
C THR A 120 -17.11 -2.70 -28.69
N THR A 121 -16.71 -1.86 -29.66
CA THR A 121 -17.65 -1.22 -30.59
C THR A 121 -18.09 -2.08 -31.78
N ASN A 122 -17.69 -3.35 -31.86
CA ASN A 122 -18.31 -4.34 -32.74
C ASN A 122 -19.09 -5.40 -31.94
N GLY A 123 -20.35 -5.06 -31.62
CA GLY A 123 -21.40 -6.07 -31.43
C GLY A 123 -21.89 -6.33 -30.01
N THR A 124 -23.09 -5.81 -29.76
CA THR A 124 -24.13 -6.33 -28.84
C THR A 124 -24.08 -5.85 -27.38
N THR A 125 -25.06 -4.99 -27.10
CA THR A 125 -25.46 -4.45 -25.79
C THR A 125 -25.96 -5.53 -24.83
N VAL A 126 -25.35 -5.61 -23.65
CA VAL A 126 -25.99 -6.10 -22.41
C VAL A 126 -25.48 -5.24 -21.25
N PRO A 127 -26.33 -4.78 -20.32
CA PRO A 127 -25.92 -3.88 -19.25
C PRO A 127 -25.11 -4.67 -18.21
N SER A 128 -23.78 -4.53 -18.23
CA SER A 128 -22.90 -5.16 -17.25
C SER A 128 -22.83 -4.32 -15.99
N VAL A 129 -23.50 -4.80 -14.95
CA VAL A 129 -23.34 -4.39 -13.56
C VAL A 129 -21.89 -4.66 -13.11
N ALA A 130 -21.18 -3.59 -12.78
CA ALA A 130 -19.98 -3.50 -11.95
C ALA A 130 -19.10 -4.78 -11.90
N SER A 131 -18.20 -4.93 -12.87
CA SER A 131 -17.12 -5.92 -12.79
C SER A 131 -15.78 -5.23 -12.58
N MET A 132 -15.31 -5.35 -11.35
CA MET A 132 -13.97 -5.02 -10.87
C MET A 132 -12.98 -6.01 -11.49
N ALA A 133 -12.37 -5.63 -12.60
CA ALA A 133 -11.16 -6.21 -13.18
C ALA A 133 -10.48 -5.02 -13.88
N ASP A 134 -9.21 -4.69 -13.71
CA ASP A 134 -8.05 -5.55 -13.53
C ASP A 134 -6.91 -4.62 -13.07
N SER A 135 -6.44 -4.81 -11.84
CA SER A 135 -5.23 -4.16 -11.32
C SER A 135 -4.19 -5.23 -10.99
N SER A 136 -3.98 -6.21 -11.88
CA SER A 136 -3.19 -7.40 -11.54
C SER A 136 -2.08 -7.75 -12.54
N ILE A 137 -1.35 -6.76 -13.05
CA ILE A 137 -0.13 -7.01 -13.87
C ILE A 137 1.18 -6.75 -13.10
N ALA A 138 1.14 -6.17 -11.90
CA ALA A 138 2.34 -5.98 -11.07
C ALA A 138 2.66 -7.15 -10.11
N ASP A 139 1.75 -8.11 -9.93
CA ASP A 139 1.83 -9.11 -8.86
C ASP A 139 2.13 -10.55 -9.34
N ALA A 140 2.39 -10.75 -10.63
CA ALA A 140 2.56 -12.08 -11.23
C ALA A 140 3.70 -12.91 -10.62
N SER A 141 4.71 -12.26 -10.00
CA SER A 141 5.84 -12.97 -9.37
C SER A 141 5.63 -13.29 -7.88
N ALA A 142 4.71 -12.60 -7.18
CA ALA A 142 4.38 -12.82 -5.76
C ALA A 142 3.09 -13.63 -5.56
N LEU A 143 2.20 -13.63 -6.55
CA LEU A 143 1.01 -14.51 -6.66
C LEU A 143 1.38 -16.00 -6.86
N GLY A 144 2.67 -16.31 -6.95
CA GLY A 144 3.15 -17.63 -7.31
C GLY A 144 3.34 -18.60 -6.14
N ALA A 145 3.48 -18.09 -4.91
CA ALA A 145 3.77 -18.92 -3.75
C ALA A 145 2.48 -19.55 -3.19
N PRO A 146 2.41 -20.89 -3.08
CA PRO A 146 1.30 -21.53 -2.38
C PRO A 146 1.36 -21.22 -0.88
N PHE A 147 0.22 -20.93 -0.26
CA PHE A 147 0.13 -20.63 1.18
C PHE A 147 -0.75 -21.60 1.98
N ALA A 148 -1.58 -22.38 1.31
CA ALA A 148 -2.45 -23.36 1.96
C ALA A 148 -2.57 -24.64 1.13
N ARG A 149 -2.86 -25.75 1.80
CA ARG A 149 -3.16 -27.03 1.19
C ARG A 149 -4.55 -27.51 1.58
N VAL A 150 -5.27 -28.09 0.64
CA VAL A 150 -6.57 -28.73 0.88
C VAL A 150 -6.33 -30.13 1.42
N ASN A 151 -6.78 -30.38 2.65
CA ASN A 151 -6.68 -31.69 3.30
C ASN A 151 -7.86 -32.59 2.91
N SER A 152 -9.08 -32.07 3.01
CA SER A 152 -10.32 -32.78 2.67
C SER A 152 -11.35 -31.83 2.09
N VAL A 153 -12.25 -32.40 1.27
CA VAL A 153 -13.39 -31.71 0.67
C VAL A 153 -14.62 -32.57 0.91
N GLU A 154 -15.69 -31.96 1.41
CA GLU A 154 -16.94 -32.64 1.72
C GLU A 154 -17.80 -32.84 0.47
N PRO A 155 -18.50 -33.98 0.32
CA PRO A 155 -19.44 -34.19 -0.78
C PRO A 155 -20.60 -33.20 -0.74
N ARG A 156 -21.08 -32.78 -1.92
CA ARG A 156 -22.12 -31.77 -2.15
C ARG A 156 -21.78 -30.39 -1.58
N SER A 157 -20.51 -30.14 -1.25
CA SER A 157 -20.07 -28.84 -0.77
C SER A 157 -19.81 -27.85 -1.91
N PRO A 158 -19.81 -26.54 -1.61
CA PRO A 158 -19.40 -25.52 -2.56
C PRO A 158 -17.98 -25.71 -3.10
N ALA A 159 -17.07 -26.22 -2.28
CA ALA A 159 -15.71 -26.54 -2.70
C ALA A 159 -15.66 -27.69 -3.70
N GLU A 160 -16.45 -28.75 -3.50
CA GLU A 160 -16.56 -29.86 -4.46
C GLU A 160 -17.20 -29.39 -5.78
N GLN A 161 -18.29 -28.60 -5.68
CA GLN A 161 -18.98 -28.07 -6.86
C GLN A 161 -18.08 -27.12 -7.68
N ALA A 162 -17.17 -26.42 -7.02
CA ALA A 162 -16.13 -25.60 -7.66
C ALA A 162 -14.99 -26.44 -8.28
N GLY A 163 -14.95 -27.76 -8.03
CA GLY A 163 -13.93 -28.66 -8.56
C GLY A 163 -12.64 -28.75 -7.73
N LEU A 164 -12.66 -28.29 -6.48
CA LEU A 164 -11.54 -28.41 -5.54
C LEU A 164 -11.37 -29.87 -5.11
N LYS A 165 -10.11 -30.34 -5.05
CA LYS A 165 -9.78 -31.71 -4.64
C LYS A 165 -8.83 -31.71 -3.45
N ALA A 166 -8.87 -32.78 -2.66
CA ALA A 166 -7.88 -33.03 -1.63
C ALA A 166 -6.48 -33.12 -2.25
N GLY A 167 -5.49 -32.49 -1.63
CA GLY A 167 -4.13 -32.38 -2.15
C GLY A 167 -3.86 -31.14 -3.02
N ASP A 168 -4.89 -30.38 -3.40
CA ASP A 168 -4.69 -29.12 -4.11
C ASP A 168 -3.98 -28.09 -3.22
N THR A 169 -3.13 -27.29 -3.84
CA THR A 169 -2.39 -26.24 -3.15
C THR A 169 -2.88 -24.86 -3.60
N ILE A 170 -3.28 -24.02 -2.66
CA ILE A 170 -3.89 -22.71 -2.94
C ILE A 170 -2.79 -21.66 -3.03
N ARG A 171 -2.77 -20.96 -4.16
CA ARG A 171 -1.89 -19.82 -4.43
C ARG A 171 -2.61 -18.49 -4.22
N GLY A 172 -3.92 -18.46 -4.50
CA GLY A 172 -4.75 -17.28 -4.30
C GLY A 172 -6.18 -17.64 -3.97
N PHE A 173 -6.82 -16.84 -3.13
CA PHE A 173 -8.22 -16.97 -2.75
C PHE A 173 -8.89 -15.58 -2.77
N GLY A 174 -9.55 -15.23 -3.86
CA GLY A 174 -10.07 -13.88 -4.09
C GLY A 174 -8.94 -12.86 -4.08
N GLY A 175 -9.02 -11.91 -3.14
CA GLY A 175 -7.95 -10.93 -2.89
C GLY A 175 -6.86 -11.39 -1.91
N VAL A 176 -6.94 -12.63 -1.41
CA VAL A 176 -5.99 -13.18 -0.44
C VAL A 176 -4.87 -13.94 -1.15
N HIS A 177 -3.63 -13.66 -0.78
CA HIS A 177 -2.40 -14.23 -1.36
C HIS A 177 -1.37 -14.52 -0.26
N TRP A 178 -0.21 -15.07 -0.64
CA TRP A 178 0.89 -15.43 0.28
C TRP A 178 1.37 -14.29 1.20
N LEU A 179 1.27 -13.02 0.82
CA LEU A 179 1.66 -11.91 1.72
C LEU A 179 0.55 -11.49 2.70
N ASN A 180 -0.72 -11.79 2.39
CA ASN A 180 -1.89 -11.22 3.09
C ASN A 180 -2.85 -12.29 3.64
N HIS A 181 -2.43 -13.54 3.80
CA HIS A 181 -3.32 -14.59 4.30
C HIS A 181 -3.49 -14.59 5.83
N GLU A 182 -2.60 -13.94 6.59
CA GLU A 182 -2.63 -13.84 8.06
C GLU A 182 -3.04 -15.17 8.74
N ARG A 183 -2.28 -16.24 8.49
CA ARG A 183 -2.58 -17.61 8.98
C ARG A 183 -3.98 -18.12 8.59
N LEU A 184 -4.43 -17.79 7.37
CA LEU A 184 -5.75 -18.13 6.79
C LEU A 184 -6.94 -17.35 7.37
N SER A 185 -6.72 -16.43 8.31
CA SER A 185 -7.79 -15.59 8.89
C SER A 185 -8.49 -14.75 7.82
N LYS A 186 -7.71 -14.16 6.90
CA LYS A 186 -8.21 -13.35 5.79
C LYS A 186 -9.02 -14.16 4.77
N VAL A 187 -8.69 -15.44 4.60
CA VAL A 187 -9.50 -16.35 3.77
C VAL A 187 -10.88 -16.52 4.39
N ALA A 188 -10.96 -16.81 5.69
CA ALA A 188 -12.24 -16.97 6.38
C ALA A 188 -13.10 -15.70 6.32
N GLU A 189 -12.48 -14.53 6.50
CA GLU A 189 -13.15 -13.22 6.39
C GLU A 189 -13.70 -13.00 4.97
N THR A 190 -12.88 -13.25 3.94
CA THR A 190 -13.28 -13.11 2.53
C THR A 190 -14.46 -14.00 2.18
N VAL A 191 -14.46 -15.23 2.68
CA VAL A 191 -15.55 -16.21 2.47
C VAL A 191 -16.84 -15.74 3.14
N GLN A 192 -16.74 -15.18 4.35
CA GLN A 192 -17.90 -14.68 5.09
C GLN A 192 -18.51 -13.44 4.43
N GLN A 193 -17.69 -12.54 3.91
CA GLN A 193 -18.15 -11.34 3.20
C GLN A 193 -18.74 -11.65 1.83
N ASN A 194 -18.31 -12.73 1.19
CA ASN A 194 -18.78 -13.16 -0.14
C ASN A 194 -19.76 -14.33 -0.09
N GLU A 195 -20.55 -14.43 0.99
CA GLU A 195 -21.65 -15.41 1.04
C GLU A 195 -22.65 -15.18 -0.12
N GLY A 196 -22.87 -16.22 -0.93
CA GLY A 196 -23.71 -16.18 -2.13
C GLY A 196 -23.06 -15.55 -3.36
N ARG A 197 -21.82 -15.04 -3.26
CA ARG A 197 -21.08 -14.44 -4.38
C ARG A 197 -19.91 -15.33 -4.81
N PRO A 198 -19.63 -15.44 -6.12
CA PRO A 198 -18.51 -16.23 -6.58
C PRO A 198 -17.17 -15.58 -6.24
N VAL A 199 -16.23 -16.39 -5.77
CA VAL A 199 -14.86 -16.05 -5.41
C VAL A 199 -13.91 -16.87 -6.28
N MET A 200 -12.96 -16.22 -6.94
CA MET A 200 -11.93 -16.90 -7.73
C MET A 200 -10.86 -17.51 -6.82
N VAL A 201 -10.51 -18.76 -7.04
CA VAL A 201 -9.49 -19.49 -6.28
C VAL A 201 -8.48 -20.07 -7.26
N LYS A 202 -7.21 -19.69 -7.10
CA LYS A 202 -6.10 -20.17 -7.92
C LYS A 202 -5.41 -21.33 -7.20
N VAL A 203 -5.38 -22.49 -7.82
CA VAL A 203 -4.82 -23.71 -7.23
C VAL A 203 -3.80 -24.39 -8.14
N THR A 204 -2.82 -25.03 -7.54
CA THR A 204 -1.92 -25.97 -8.21
C THR A 204 -2.28 -27.39 -7.80
N ARG A 205 -2.55 -28.23 -8.80
CA ARG A 205 -2.84 -29.65 -8.64
C ARG A 205 -1.64 -30.47 -9.11
N LYS A 206 -1.10 -31.31 -8.23
CA LYS A 206 -0.08 -32.28 -8.60
C LYS A 206 -0.78 -33.51 -9.19
N ASN A 207 -0.52 -33.82 -10.45
CA ASN A 207 -1.15 -35.00 -11.08
C ASN A 207 -0.28 -36.24 -10.80
N GLU A 208 -0.87 -37.32 -10.29
CA GLU A 208 -0.13 -38.52 -9.85
C GLU A 208 0.38 -39.41 -11.00
N GLY A 209 0.33 -38.95 -12.25
CA GLY A 209 0.79 -39.71 -13.42
C GLY A 209 1.57 -38.90 -14.47
N ALA A 210 1.80 -37.61 -14.24
CA ALA A 210 2.54 -36.75 -15.17
C ALA A 210 3.59 -35.93 -14.39
N PRO A 211 4.81 -35.73 -14.92
CA PRO A 211 5.80 -34.86 -14.31
C PRO A 211 5.40 -33.40 -14.53
N GLY A 212 4.47 -32.91 -13.73
CA GLY A 212 4.00 -31.53 -13.79
C GLY A 212 2.90 -31.22 -12.77
N SER A 213 2.93 -30.01 -12.22
CA SER A 213 1.78 -29.42 -11.53
C SER A 213 0.93 -28.64 -12.53
N THR A 214 -0.38 -28.87 -12.54
CA THR A 214 -1.31 -28.07 -13.34
C THR A 214 -1.83 -26.91 -12.51
N GLU A 215 -1.85 -25.71 -13.11
CA GLU A 215 -2.48 -24.54 -12.52
C GLU A 215 -3.94 -24.49 -12.97
N LEU A 216 -4.86 -24.34 -12.02
CA LEU A 216 -6.29 -24.24 -12.26
C LEU A 216 -6.86 -23.02 -11.55
N ASP A 217 -7.69 -22.28 -12.28
CA ASP A 217 -8.50 -21.21 -11.74
C ASP A 217 -9.93 -21.73 -11.56
N LEU A 218 -10.37 -21.79 -10.30
CA LEU A 218 -11.67 -22.32 -9.91
C LEU A 218 -12.57 -21.19 -9.40
N GLN A 219 -13.86 -21.27 -9.69
CA GLN A 219 -14.84 -20.32 -9.18
C GLN A 219 -15.65 -20.98 -8.08
N LEU A 220 -15.49 -20.47 -6.86
CA LEU A 220 -16.10 -21.02 -5.66
C LEU A 220 -17.15 -20.04 -5.12
N THR A 221 -18.36 -20.52 -4.85
CA THR A 221 -19.45 -19.68 -4.31
C THR A 221 -19.81 -20.12 -2.89
N PRO A 222 -19.39 -19.39 -1.83
CA PRO A 222 -19.71 -19.75 -0.45
C PRO A 222 -21.21 -19.75 -0.18
N ARG A 223 -21.72 -20.76 0.53
CA ARG A 223 -23.14 -20.86 0.96
C ARG A 223 -23.23 -21.61 2.27
N ARG A 224 -24.25 -21.34 3.12
CA ARG A 224 -24.46 -22.08 4.39
C ARG A 224 -25.29 -23.35 4.23
N ASN A 225 -26.26 -23.35 3.31
CA ASN A 225 -27.30 -24.38 3.24
C ASN A 225 -26.94 -25.52 2.28
N TRP A 226 -25.73 -26.08 2.37
CA TRP A 226 -25.30 -27.25 1.58
C TRP A 226 -25.34 -28.58 2.36
N GLY A 227 -25.64 -28.52 3.67
CA GLY A 227 -25.83 -29.72 4.50
C GLY A 227 -24.61 -30.13 5.32
N GLY A 228 -23.62 -29.25 5.50
CA GLY A 228 -22.47 -29.47 6.38
C GLY A 228 -22.09 -28.22 7.17
N ARG A 229 -20.93 -28.26 7.84
CA ARG A 229 -20.46 -27.17 8.71
C ARG A 229 -19.71 -26.10 7.90
N GLY A 230 -20.10 -24.84 8.08
CA GLY A 230 -19.41 -23.70 7.48
C GLY A 230 -19.89 -23.35 6.08
N LEU A 231 -19.11 -22.52 5.38
CA LEU A 231 -19.51 -21.88 4.12
C LEU A 231 -18.96 -22.57 2.85
N LEU A 232 -17.90 -23.37 3.00
CA LEU A 232 -17.14 -23.96 1.89
C LEU A 232 -17.20 -25.48 1.83
N GLY A 233 -17.15 -26.13 2.99
CA GLY A 233 -17.03 -27.58 3.09
C GLY A 233 -15.65 -28.13 2.69
N CYS A 234 -14.57 -27.37 2.88
CA CYS A 234 -13.20 -27.87 2.74
C CYS A 234 -12.36 -27.56 3.99
N HIS A 235 -11.37 -28.42 4.25
CA HIS A 235 -10.40 -28.23 5.33
C HIS A 235 -9.07 -27.74 4.76
N LEU A 236 -8.76 -26.47 5.01
CA LEU A 236 -7.53 -25.82 4.58
C LEU A 236 -6.50 -25.86 5.70
N VAL A 237 -5.28 -26.28 5.38
CA VAL A 237 -4.14 -26.32 6.31
C VAL A 237 -3.08 -25.34 5.78
N PRO A 238 -2.53 -24.46 6.62
CA PRO A 238 -1.41 -23.61 6.21
C PRO A 238 -0.19 -24.49 5.87
N LEU A 239 0.58 -24.07 4.87
CA LEU A 239 1.85 -24.71 4.53
C LEU A 239 2.98 -24.31 5.50
#